data_AF-A0A9E3A250-F1
#
_entry.id   AF-A0A9E3A250-F1
#
_cell.length_a   1.000
_cell.length_b   1.000
_cell.length_c   1.000
_cell.angle_alpha   90.00
_cell.angle_beta   90.00
_cell.angle_gamma   90.00
#
_symmetry.space_group_name_H-M   'P 1'
#
loop_
_entity.id
_entity.type
_entity.pdbx_description
1 polymer ?
#
loop_
_entity_poly.entity_id
_entity_poly.type
_entity_poly.pdbx_seq_one_letter_code
_entity_poly.pdbx_strand_id
1 'polypeptide(L)'
;GYGMAIACELLGGALSGGGTWHYEESNKQRVLNGMLAIVIDPKRLGTEAAFEREARLFLDWLRKSRPAPGFDHVRIAGEPERELRAKRTRDGVPVDETTWQEILRAADKVKLARSRVEDLARGK
;
A
#
# COMPACT_ATOMS: atom_id res chain seq x y z
N GLY A 1 -11.31 14.85 2.80
CA GLY A 1 -9.96 14.76 2.23
C GLY A 1 -9.01 15.77 2.82
N TYR A 2 -9.29 17.06 2.65
CA TYR A 2 -8.37 18.16 2.99
C TYR A 2 -7.80 18.13 4.42
N GLY A 3 -8.63 17.99 5.46
CA GLY A 3 -8.15 17.94 6.85
C GLY A 3 -7.18 16.79 7.13
N MET A 4 -7.41 15.61 6.52
CA MET A 4 -6.47 14.49 6.61
C MET A 4 -5.17 14.75 5.86
N ALA A 5 -5.21 15.45 4.72
CA ALA A 5 -4.01 15.84 3.99
C ALA A 5 -3.13 16.80 4.82
N ILE A 6 -3.74 17.80 5.49
CA ILE A 6 -3.01 18.67 6.43
C ILE A 6 -2.37 17.85 7.55
N ALA A 7 -3.12 16.93 8.16
CA ALA A 7 -2.59 16.09 9.23
C ALA A 7 -1.39 15.26 8.77
N CYS A 8 -1.46 14.65 7.57
CA CYS A 8 -0.34 13.94 6.97
C CYS A 8 0.88 14.85 6.75
N GLU A 9 0.67 16.07 6.29
CA GLU A 9 1.76 17.03 6.03
C GLU A 9 2.45 17.47 7.33
N LEU A 10 1.67 17.80 8.36
CA LEU A 10 2.20 18.24 9.64
C LEU A 10 2.86 17.09 10.43
N LEU A 11 2.22 15.93 10.50
CA LEU A 11 2.72 14.79 11.28
C LEU A 11 3.80 14.01 10.52
N GLY A 12 3.59 13.78 9.24
CA GLY A 12 4.53 13.07 8.38
C GLY A 12 5.70 13.94 7.96
N GLY A 13 5.46 15.20 7.58
CA GLY A 13 6.48 16.11 7.08
C GLY A 13 7.16 16.94 8.18
N ALA A 14 6.41 17.87 8.80
CA ALA A 14 6.99 18.82 9.76
C ALA A 14 7.55 18.13 11.02
N LEU A 15 6.74 17.29 11.68
CA LEU A 15 7.09 16.66 12.95
C LEU A 15 8.24 15.65 12.82
N SER A 16 8.32 14.93 11.69
CA SER A 16 9.42 14.00 11.44
C SER A 16 10.74 14.69 11.08
N GLY A 17 10.72 16.01 10.86
CA GLY A 17 11.87 16.79 10.42
C GLY A 17 12.13 16.76 8.90
N GLY A 18 11.23 16.15 8.11
CA GLY A 18 11.32 16.09 6.65
C GLY A 18 10.96 17.40 5.93
N GLY A 19 10.37 18.36 6.66
CA GLY A 19 9.80 19.58 6.10
C GLY A 19 8.41 19.36 5.51
N THR A 20 7.73 20.45 5.18
CA THR A 20 6.42 20.41 4.52
C THR A 20 6.49 20.93 3.10
N TRP A 21 5.46 20.69 2.31
CA TRP A 21 5.32 21.20 0.97
C TRP A 21 4.99 22.69 0.99
N HIS A 22 6.05 23.50 1.00
CA HIS A 22 6.01 24.96 0.88
C HIS A 22 7.20 25.51 0.05
N TYR A 23 7.99 24.63 -0.57
CA TYR A 23 9.18 24.99 -1.34
C TYR A 23 8.81 25.33 -2.80
N GLU A 24 9.54 26.25 -3.41
CA GLU A 24 9.46 26.51 -4.86
C GLU A 24 9.87 25.28 -5.68
N GLU A 25 9.32 25.17 -6.88
CA GLU A 25 9.53 24.04 -7.79
C GLU A 25 11.02 23.69 -7.94
N SER A 26 11.43 22.59 -7.28
CA SER A 26 12.77 22.06 -7.47
C SER A 26 12.75 21.19 -8.72
N ASN A 27 13.56 21.53 -9.72
CA ASN A 27 13.79 20.70 -10.92
C ASN A 27 14.50 19.36 -10.63
N LYS A 28 14.54 18.93 -9.36
CA LYS A 28 15.15 17.67 -8.93
C LYS A 28 14.06 16.61 -8.92
N GLN A 29 14.23 15.55 -9.72
CA GLN A 29 13.36 14.37 -9.71
C GLN A 29 13.54 13.58 -8.40
N ARG A 30 12.97 14.07 -7.31
CA ARG A 30 13.06 13.44 -5.98
C ARG A 30 11.67 13.33 -5.38
N VAL A 31 11.26 12.10 -5.06
CA VAL A 31 10.08 11.84 -4.23
C VAL A 31 10.58 11.58 -2.81
N LEU A 32 10.32 12.50 -1.90
CA LEU A 32 10.65 12.36 -0.47
C LEU A 32 9.36 12.15 0.30
N ASN A 33 9.35 11.16 1.20
CA ASN A 33 8.22 10.88 2.07
C ASN A 33 8.67 10.96 3.53
N GLY A 34 8.00 11.79 4.32
CA GLY A 34 8.07 11.74 5.77
C GLY A 34 6.88 10.97 6.33
N MET A 35 7.10 10.17 7.38
CA MET A 35 6.06 9.31 7.95
C MET A 35 6.12 9.34 9.48
N LEU A 36 4.97 9.55 10.11
CA LEU A 36 4.75 9.23 11.52
C LEU A 36 4.13 7.83 11.61
N ALA A 37 4.75 6.94 12.38
CA ALA A 37 4.17 5.65 12.73
C ALA A 37 3.82 5.61 14.21
N ILE A 38 2.56 5.32 14.53
CA ILE A 38 2.08 5.09 15.90
C ILE A 38 1.81 3.60 16.04
N VAL A 39 2.55 2.95 16.94
CA VAL A 39 2.39 1.52 17.23
C VAL A 39 1.78 1.37 18.62
N ILE A 40 0.64 0.70 18.68
CA ILE A 40 -0.09 0.46 19.93
C ILE A 40 -0.04 -1.04 20.22
N ASP A 41 0.57 -1.41 21.35
CA ASP A 41 0.61 -2.79 21.82
C ASP A 41 -0.55 -3.04 22.80
N PRO A 42 -1.61 -3.76 22.42
CA PRO A 42 -2.76 -3.99 23.30
C PRO A 42 -2.41 -4.87 24.50
N LYS A 43 -1.30 -5.63 24.47
CA LYS A 43 -0.82 -6.39 25.65
C LYS A 43 -0.35 -5.45 26.74
N ARG A 44 0.36 -4.39 26.37
CA ARG A 44 0.87 -3.36 27.30
C ARG A 44 -0.26 -2.53 27.91
N LEU A 45 -1.40 -2.45 27.23
CA LEU A 45 -2.62 -1.81 27.74
C LEU A 45 -3.49 -2.74 28.59
N GLY A 46 -3.19 -4.04 28.64
CA GLY A 46 -4.01 -5.04 29.31
C GLY A 46 -5.35 -5.32 28.60
N THR A 47 -5.51 -4.88 27.35
CA THR A 47 -6.79 -4.93 26.62
C THR A 47 -6.81 -5.94 25.49
N GLU A 48 -5.73 -6.68 25.23
CA GLU A 48 -5.60 -7.63 24.09
C GLU A 48 -6.83 -8.53 23.90
N ALA A 49 -7.21 -9.30 24.91
CA ALA A 49 -8.32 -10.24 24.79
C ALA A 49 -9.68 -9.55 24.53
N ALA A 50 -9.90 -8.38 25.15
CA ALA A 50 -11.11 -7.60 24.92
C ALA A 50 -11.12 -7.01 23.50
N PHE A 51 -10.01 -6.42 23.07
CA PHE A 51 -9.86 -5.84 21.74
C PHE A 51 -10.06 -6.89 20.65
N GLU A 52 -9.44 -8.07 20.78
CA GLU A 52 -9.59 -9.16 19.81
C GLU A 52 -11.05 -9.60 19.68
N ARG A 53 -11.73 -9.81 20.81
CA ARG A 53 -13.14 -10.23 20.82
C ARG A 53 -14.03 -9.19 20.16
N GLU A 54 -13.94 -7.93 20.58
CA GLU A 54 -14.78 -6.85 20.04
C GLU A 54 -14.51 -6.62 18.55
N ALA A 55 -13.25 -6.65 18.12
CA ALA A 55 -12.89 -6.53 16.72
C ALA A 55 -13.52 -7.65 15.88
N ARG A 56 -13.44 -8.92 16.32
CA ARG A 56 -14.06 -10.06 15.61
C ARG A 56 -15.57 -9.89 15.48
N LEU A 57 -16.26 -9.59 16.58
CA LEU A 57 -17.71 -9.39 16.59
C LEU A 57 -18.14 -8.26 15.65
N PHE A 58 -17.41 -7.15 15.67
CA PHE A 58 -17.69 -6.01 14.81
C PHE A 58 -17.48 -6.33 13.33
N LEU A 59 -16.37 -7.00 12.98
CA LEU A 59 -16.10 -7.41 11.60
C LEU A 59 -17.14 -8.42 11.10
N ASP A 60 -17.55 -9.38 11.93
CA ASP A 60 -18.60 -10.35 11.59
C ASP A 60 -19.95 -9.69 11.41
N TRP A 61 -20.25 -8.66 12.21
CA TRP A 61 -21.46 -7.86 12.03
C TRP A 61 -21.42 -7.05 10.73
N LEU A 62 -20.30 -6.40 10.40
CA LEU A 62 -20.12 -5.66 9.14
C LEU A 62 -20.36 -6.55 7.93
N ARG A 63 -19.82 -7.76 7.92
CA ARG A 63 -19.98 -8.73 6.82
C ARG A 63 -21.42 -9.20 6.59
N LYS A 64 -22.30 -9.09 7.59
CA LYS A 64 -23.73 -9.40 7.44
C LYS A 64 -24.51 -8.33 6.68
N SER A 65 -23.89 -7.18 6.42
CA SER A 65 -24.52 -6.09 5.67
C SER A 65 -24.80 -6.53 4.23
N ARG A 66 -25.94 -6.11 3.69
CA ARG A 66 -26.29 -6.37 2.29
C ARG A 66 -25.29 -5.64 1.37
N PRO A 67 -24.64 -6.33 0.42
CA PRO A 67 -23.74 -5.68 -0.52
C PRO A 67 -24.52 -4.73 -1.44
N ALA A 68 -23.82 -3.69 -1.92
CA ALA A 68 -24.37 -2.80 -2.95
C ALA A 68 -24.57 -3.57 -4.28
N PRO A 69 -25.48 -3.11 -5.17
CA PRO A 69 -25.65 -3.70 -6.49
C PRO A 69 -24.31 -3.80 -7.25
N GLY A 70 -24.04 -4.97 -7.84
CA GLY A 70 -22.79 -5.25 -8.55
C GLY A 70 -21.64 -5.78 -7.69
N PHE A 71 -21.84 -5.94 -6.38
CA PHE A 71 -20.86 -6.53 -5.46
C PHE A 71 -21.39 -7.86 -4.89
N ASP A 72 -20.48 -8.81 -4.70
CA ASP A 72 -20.74 -10.15 -4.20
C ASP A 72 -20.83 -10.21 -2.67
N HIS A 73 -20.01 -9.42 -1.98
CA HIS A 73 -20.04 -9.29 -0.52
C HIS A 73 -19.39 -7.98 -0.06
N VAL A 74 -19.64 -7.60 1.20
CA VAL A 74 -18.97 -6.46 1.85
C VAL A 74 -17.56 -6.87 2.24
N ARG A 75 -16.57 -6.19 1.68
CA ARG A 75 -15.15 -6.36 2.00
C ARG A 75 -14.72 -5.37 3.09
N ILE A 76 -13.95 -5.83 4.06
CA ILE A 76 -13.31 -4.95 5.05
C ILE A 76 -11.93 -4.49 4.57
N ALA A 77 -11.40 -3.44 5.18
CA ALA A 77 -10.06 -2.94 4.88
C ALA A 77 -9.01 -4.07 4.91
N GLY A 78 -8.25 -4.20 3.82
CA GLY A 78 -7.23 -5.23 3.63
C GLY A 78 -7.72 -6.55 2.99
N GLU A 79 -9.03 -6.82 2.89
CA GLU A 79 -9.53 -8.00 2.17
C GLU A 79 -9.28 -7.94 0.65
N PRO A 80 -9.59 -6.83 -0.06
CA PRO A 80 -9.29 -6.72 -1.49
C PRO A 80 -7.82 -6.98 -1.80
N GLU A 81 -6.91 -6.45 -0.97
CA GLU A 81 -5.47 -6.63 -1.12
C GLU A 81 -5.03 -8.07 -0.86
N ARG A 82 -5.63 -8.75 0.13
CA ARG A 82 -5.36 -10.18 0.41
C ARG A 82 -5.85 -11.08 -0.72
N GLU A 83 -7.04 -10.82 -1.26
CA GLU A 83 -7.60 -11.53 -2.42
C GLU A 83 -6.71 -11.36 -3.65
N LEU A 84 -6.33 -10.12 -3.98
CA LEU A 84 -5.45 -9.82 -5.09
C LEU A 84 -4.06 -10.42 -4.92
N ARG A 85 -3.50 -10.40 -3.69
CA ARG A 85 -2.22 -11.05 -3.39
C ARG A 85 -2.32 -12.55 -3.63
N ALA A 86 -3.32 -13.22 -3.08
CA ALA A 86 -3.51 -14.66 -3.26
C ALA A 86 -3.66 -15.03 -4.75
N LYS A 87 -4.41 -14.23 -5.52
CA LYS A 87 -4.54 -14.40 -6.97
C LYS A 87 -3.20 -14.22 -7.68
N ARG A 88 -2.50 -13.12 -7.46
CA ARG A 88 -1.24 -12.80 -8.15
C ARG A 88 -0.07 -13.69 -7.76
N THR A 89 -0.08 -14.26 -6.55
CA THR A 89 0.90 -15.28 -6.15
C THR A 89 0.71 -16.58 -6.93
N ARG A 90 -0.53 -16.95 -7.27
CA ARG A 90 -0.81 -18.16 -8.06
C ARG A 90 -0.69 -17.93 -9.56
N ASP A 91 -1.28 -16.85 -10.04
CA ASP A 91 -1.52 -16.62 -11.47
C ASP A 91 -0.43 -15.73 -12.11
N GLY A 92 0.44 -15.12 -11.30
CA GLY A 92 1.41 -14.11 -11.71
C GLY A 92 0.88 -12.67 -11.56
N VAL A 93 1.81 -11.70 -11.60
CA VAL A 93 1.47 -10.27 -11.57
C VAL A 93 1.29 -9.79 -13.01
N PRO A 94 0.10 -9.29 -13.40
CA PRO A 94 -0.09 -8.73 -14.72
C PRO A 94 0.68 -7.41 -14.83
N VAL A 95 1.44 -7.26 -15.91
CA VAL A 95 2.14 -6.04 -16.30
C VAL A 95 1.76 -5.75 -17.75
N ASP A 96 1.29 -4.54 -18.04
CA ASP A 96 0.97 -4.15 -19.41
C ASP A 96 2.26 -3.92 -20.23
N GLU A 97 2.11 -3.94 -21.55
CA GLU A 97 3.25 -3.82 -22.47
C GLU A 97 4.02 -2.50 -22.29
N THR A 98 3.34 -1.40 -21.99
CA THR A 98 4.01 -0.10 -21.85
C THR A 98 4.89 -0.10 -20.61
N THR A 99 4.34 -0.52 -19.47
CA THR A 99 5.09 -0.65 -18.21
C THR A 99 6.26 -1.64 -18.37
N TRP A 100 6.06 -2.76 -19.08
CA TRP A 100 7.13 -3.72 -19.33
C TRP A 100 8.28 -3.12 -20.15
N GLN A 101 7.97 -2.39 -21.21
CA GLN A 101 8.99 -1.69 -22.00
C GLN A 101 9.72 -0.61 -21.19
N GLU A 102 9.05 0.07 -20.27
CA GLU A 102 9.70 1.02 -19.36
C GLU A 102 10.69 0.34 -18.40
N ILE A 103 10.35 -0.84 -17.88
CA ILE A 103 11.25 -1.67 -17.07
C ILE A 103 12.48 -2.06 -17.88
N LEU A 104 12.30 -2.53 -19.13
CA LEU A 104 13.43 -2.91 -20.00
C LEU A 104 14.32 -1.71 -20.34
N ARG A 105 13.75 -0.53 -20.61
CA ARG A 105 14.51 0.71 -20.83
C ARG A 105 15.29 1.13 -19.57
N ALA A 106 14.72 0.94 -18.38
CA ALA A 106 15.43 1.20 -17.13
C ALA A 106 16.59 0.22 -16.93
N ALA A 107 16.41 -1.07 -17.29
CA ALA A 107 17.47 -2.07 -17.27
C ALA A 107 18.64 -1.71 -18.21
N ASP A 108 18.33 -1.23 -19.42
CA ASP A 108 19.36 -0.79 -20.39
C ASP A 108 20.25 0.33 -19.81
N LYS A 109 19.67 1.30 -19.07
CA LYS A 109 20.41 2.40 -18.44
C LYS A 109 21.44 1.91 -17.43
N VAL A 110 21.17 0.79 -16.77
CA VAL A 110 22.08 0.15 -15.81
C VAL A 110 22.85 -1.03 -16.40
N LYS A 111 22.82 -1.18 -17.74
CA LYS A 111 23.53 -2.22 -18.51
C LYS A 111 23.15 -3.66 -18.13
N LEU A 112 21.91 -3.88 -17.68
CA LEU A 112 21.36 -5.21 -17.44
C LEU A 112 20.72 -5.72 -18.75
N ALA A 113 21.18 -6.88 -19.23
CA ALA A 113 20.66 -7.47 -20.46
C ALA A 113 19.16 -7.78 -20.35
N ARG A 114 18.38 -7.42 -21.37
CA ARG A 114 16.92 -7.65 -21.39
C ARG A 114 16.54 -9.11 -21.24
N SER A 115 17.28 -10.03 -21.85
CA SER A 115 17.10 -11.47 -21.68
C SER A 115 17.18 -11.90 -20.21
N ARG A 116 18.10 -11.31 -19.44
CA ARG A 116 18.21 -11.59 -18.01
C ARG A 116 16.98 -11.09 -17.24
N VAL A 117 16.40 -9.96 -17.62
CA VAL A 117 15.16 -9.43 -17.01
C VAL A 117 13.98 -10.35 -17.31
N GLU A 118 13.89 -10.84 -18.55
CA GLU A 118 12.86 -11.80 -18.97
C GLU A 118 12.96 -13.14 -18.24
N ASP A 119 14.17 -13.66 -18.04
CA ASP A 119 14.40 -14.89 -17.28
C ASP A 119 13.94 -14.73 -15.82
N LEU A 120 14.34 -13.62 -15.17
CA LEU A 120 13.93 -13.31 -13.80
C LEU A 120 12.40 -13.18 -13.66
N ALA A 121 11.74 -12.54 -14.62
CA ALA A 121 10.28 -12.40 -14.61
C ALA A 121 9.54 -13.74 -14.78
N ARG A 122 10.18 -14.73 -15.41
CA ARG A 122 9.67 -16.11 -15.52
C ARG A 122 10.10 -17.01 -14.35
N GLY A 123 10.82 -16.46 -13.36
CA GLY A 123 11.34 -17.20 -12.22
C GLY A 123 12.49 -18.15 -12.55
N LYS A 124 13.30 -17.84 -13.58
CA LYS A 124 14.46 -18.62 -14.02
C LYS A 124 15.80 -18.02 -13.58
#